data_AF-A0A087NCM8-F1
#
_entry.id   AF-A0A087NCM8-F1
#
_cell.length_a   1.000
_cell.length_b   1.000
_cell.length_c   1.000
_cell.angle_alpha   90.00
_cell.angle_beta   90.00
_cell.angle_gamma   90.00
#
_symmetry.space_group_name_H-M   'P 1'
#
loop_
_entity.id
_entity.type
_entity.pdbx_description
1 polymer ?
#
loop_
_entity_poly.entity_id
_entity_poly.type
_entity_poly.pdbx_seq_one_letter_code
_entity_poly.pdbx_strand_id
1 'polypeptide(L)'
;MFLEAPDAYEGGELTIETNFGVQQVKLPAGHAVVYPSSSLHRVEPVTQGRRVASFFWVQSMIRDDGARQMLFDLDRSVQGVAAALGHDHGEVIRLTGVYHNLLRRWADA
;
A
#
# COMPACT_ATOMS: atom_id res chain seq x y z
N MET A 1 -2.19 6.53 -9.07
CA MET A 1 -2.44 7.92 -8.62
C MET A 1 -3.64 8.47 -9.35
N PHE A 2 -4.65 8.92 -8.60
CA PHE A 2 -5.84 9.59 -9.13
C PHE A 2 -5.48 11.04 -9.45
N LEU A 3 -5.88 11.53 -10.63
CA LEU A 3 -5.54 12.88 -11.12
C LEU A 3 -6.78 13.77 -11.31
N GLU A 4 -7.96 13.25 -11.00
CA GLU A 4 -9.24 13.97 -11.03
C GLU A 4 -9.93 13.80 -9.69
N ALA A 5 -10.71 14.81 -9.29
CA ALA A 5 -11.53 14.72 -8.08
C ALA A 5 -12.64 13.66 -8.24
N PRO A 6 -13.01 12.92 -7.19
CA PRO A 6 -13.95 11.80 -7.28
C PRO A 6 -15.38 12.25 -7.63
N ASP A 7 -15.72 13.51 -7.41
CA ASP A 7 -17.00 14.15 -7.76
C ASP A 7 -16.98 14.77 -9.18
N ALA A 8 -15.85 14.78 -9.87
CA ALA A 8 -15.74 15.28 -11.25
C ALA A 8 -16.18 14.26 -12.32
N TYR A 9 -16.51 13.03 -11.93
CA TYR A 9 -16.96 11.97 -12.83
C TYR A 9 -17.90 10.97 -12.13
N GLU A 10 -18.88 10.44 -12.86
CA GLU A 10 -19.81 9.40 -12.37
C GLU A 10 -19.31 8.00 -12.75
N GLY A 11 -19.41 7.05 -11.83
CA GLY A 11 -18.79 5.73 -11.97
C GLY A 11 -17.26 5.78 -11.85
N GLY A 12 -16.54 4.89 -12.55
CA GLY A 12 -15.08 4.87 -12.58
C GLY A 12 -14.41 4.39 -11.29
N GLU A 13 -15.16 3.74 -10.40
CA GLU A 13 -14.62 3.06 -9.23
C GLU A 13 -13.66 1.95 -9.66
N LEU A 14 -12.50 1.86 -9.00
CA LEU A 14 -11.63 0.70 -9.12
C LEU A 14 -12.16 -0.40 -8.21
N THR A 15 -12.76 -1.42 -8.80
CA THR A 15 -13.28 -2.62 -8.12
C THR A 15 -12.16 -3.65 -8.03
N ILE A 16 -11.81 -4.08 -6.82
CA ILE A 16 -10.73 -5.04 -6.53
C ILE A 16 -11.32 -6.20 -5.73
N GLU A 17 -11.13 -7.43 -6.21
CA GLU A 17 -11.46 -8.63 -5.45
C GLU A 17 -10.36 -8.93 -4.43
N THR A 18 -10.76 -9.10 -3.17
CA THR A 18 -9.89 -9.47 -2.07
C THR A 18 -10.39 -10.75 -1.42
N ASN A 19 -9.55 -11.36 -0.57
CA ASN A 19 -9.94 -12.54 0.22
C ASN A 19 -11.13 -12.28 1.16
N PHE A 20 -11.43 -11.00 1.46
CA PHE A 20 -12.52 -10.59 2.34
C PHE A 20 -13.69 -9.95 1.58
N GLY A 21 -13.72 -10.11 0.25
CA GLY A 21 -14.75 -9.58 -0.62
C GLY A 21 -14.28 -8.41 -1.49
N VAL A 22 -15.24 -7.80 -2.17
CA VAL A 22 -14.98 -6.74 -3.15
C VAL A 22 -14.77 -5.41 -2.45
N GLN A 23 -13.72 -4.69 -2.85
CA GLN A 23 -13.43 -3.32 -2.42
C GLN A 23 -13.56 -2.38 -3.62
N GLN A 24 -14.29 -1.27 -3.45
CA GLN A 24 -14.42 -0.23 -4.47
C GLN A 24 -13.65 1.02 -4.05
N VAL A 25 -12.80 1.53 -4.94
CA VAL A 25 -11.86 2.62 -4.62
C VAL A 25 -12.03 3.78 -5.60
N LYS A 26 -12.32 4.96 -5.05
CA LYS A 26 -12.37 6.26 -5.75
C LYS A 26 -11.82 7.33 -4.80
N LEU A 27 -10.57 7.75 -5.00
CA LEU A 27 -9.85 8.61 -4.06
C LEU A 27 -9.75 10.05 -4.58
N PRO A 28 -9.50 11.03 -3.68
CA PRO A 28 -9.18 12.40 -4.07
C PRO A 28 -8.01 12.48 -5.06
N ALA A 29 -7.99 13.54 -5.88
CA ALA A 29 -6.86 13.83 -6.75
C ALA A 29 -5.56 13.95 -5.93
N GLY A 30 -4.47 13.38 -6.44
CA GLY A 30 -3.18 13.30 -5.75
C GLY A 30 -3.03 12.08 -4.84
N HIS A 31 -4.12 11.37 -4.51
CA HIS A 31 -4.03 10.13 -3.72
C HIS A 31 -3.71 8.93 -4.62
N ALA A 32 -3.18 7.86 -4.00
CA ALA A 32 -2.91 6.59 -4.67
C ALA A 32 -3.42 5.42 -3.83
N VAL A 33 -3.71 4.33 -4.50
CA VAL A 33 -3.99 3.03 -3.90
C VAL A 33 -2.92 2.05 -4.37
N VAL A 34 -2.46 1.20 -3.46
CA VAL A 34 -1.51 0.11 -3.74
C VAL A 34 -2.20 -1.19 -3.35
N TYR A 35 -2.19 -2.18 -4.25
CA TYR A 35 -2.82 -3.48 -4.06
C TYR A 35 -2.03 -4.56 -4.80
N PRO A 36 -2.16 -5.85 -4.42
CA PRO A 36 -1.47 -6.94 -5.11
C PRO A 36 -1.86 -7.02 -6.58
N SER A 37 -0.89 -7.14 -7.48
CA SER A 37 -1.15 -7.27 -8.91
C SER A 37 -1.86 -8.59 -9.29
N SER A 38 -1.88 -9.57 -8.37
CA SER A 38 -2.61 -10.83 -8.51
C SER A 38 -4.12 -10.69 -8.26
N SER A 39 -4.58 -9.59 -7.66
CA SER A 39 -6.01 -9.36 -7.42
C SER A 39 -6.77 -9.18 -8.74
N LEU A 40 -7.89 -9.89 -8.91
CA LEU A 40 -8.82 -9.58 -10.00
C LEU A 40 -9.36 -8.18 -9.78
N HIS A 41 -9.32 -7.35 -10.82
CA HIS A 41 -9.76 -5.98 -10.72
C HIS A 41 -10.32 -5.46 -12.04
N ARG A 42 -11.19 -4.47 -11.94
CA ARG A 42 -11.72 -3.72 -13.09
C ARG A 42 -12.02 -2.29 -12.67
N VAL A 43 -12.02 -1.39 -13.64
CA VAL A 43 -12.56 -0.03 -13.46
C VAL A 43 -14.00 -0.05 -13.97
N GLU A 44 -14.95 0.34 -13.14
CA GLU A 44 -16.34 0.47 -13.56
C GLU A 44 -16.49 1.54 -14.66
N PRO A 45 -17.50 1.44 -15.54
CA PRO A 45 -17.70 2.44 -16.59
C PRO A 45 -17.83 3.85 -16.02
N VAL A 46 -17.17 4.83 -16.66
CA VAL A 46 -17.42 6.25 -16.40
C VAL A 46 -18.58 6.69 -17.27
N THR A 47 -19.72 7.03 -16.67
CA THR A 47 -20.95 7.39 -17.40
C THR A 47 -21.05 8.89 -17.67
N GLN A 48 -20.38 9.72 -16.87
CA GLN A 48 -20.30 11.17 -17.03
C GLN A 48 -18.94 11.70 -16.57
N GLY A 49 -18.44 12.75 -17.22
CA GLY A 49 -17.14 13.34 -16.90
C GLY A 49 -15.99 12.52 -17.46
N ARG A 50 -14.83 12.57 -16.81
CA ARG A 50 -13.61 11.86 -17.24
C ARG A 50 -12.75 11.52 -16.03
N ARG A 51 -12.29 10.27 -15.96
CA ARG A 51 -11.32 9.80 -14.97
C ARG A 51 -9.92 9.79 -15.57
N VAL A 52 -9.02 10.62 -15.04
CA VAL A 52 -7.59 10.57 -15.37
C VAL A 52 -6.83 9.97 -14.20
N ALA A 53 -5.93 9.06 -14.51
CA ALA A 53 -5.07 8.45 -13.52
C ALA A 53 -3.71 8.09 -14.15
N SER A 54 -2.69 8.04 -13.30
CA SER A 54 -1.44 7.34 -13.60
C SER A 54 -1.46 5.98 -12.91
N PHE A 55 -1.14 4.92 -13.63
CA PHE A 55 -1.02 3.56 -13.11
C PHE A 55 0.29 2.95 -13.57
N PHE A 56 0.87 2.10 -12.74
CA PHE A 56 2.13 1.42 -13.00
C PHE A 56 2.26 0.22 -12.07
N TRP A 57 3.24 -0.62 -12.37
CA TRP A 57 3.66 -1.72 -11.51
C TRP A 57 5.01 -1.39 -10.88
N VAL A 58 5.21 -1.90 -9.68
CA VAL A 58 6.49 -1.81 -8.97
C VAL A 58 6.89 -3.21 -8.54
N GLN A 59 8.13 -3.56 -8.81
CA GLN A 59 8.71 -4.77 -8.24
C GLN A 59 9.13 -4.47 -6.79
N SER A 60 8.51 -5.18 -5.85
CA SER A 60 8.93 -5.17 -4.46
C SER A 60 10.26 -5.91 -4.30
N MET A 61 11.12 -5.45 -3.38
CA MET A 61 12.29 -6.23 -2.94
C MET A 61 11.87 -7.53 -2.24
N ILE A 62 10.68 -7.53 -1.63
CA ILE A 62 10.10 -8.66 -0.90
C ILE A 62 8.99 -9.25 -1.76
N ARG A 63 9.24 -10.42 -2.34
CA ARG A 63 8.31 -11.06 -3.28
C ARG A 63 7.06 -11.57 -2.59
N ASP A 64 7.23 -12.31 -1.49
CA ASP A 64 6.14 -12.85 -0.68
C ASP A 64 5.31 -11.73 -0.04
N ASP A 65 3.99 -11.78 -0.19
CA ASP A 65 3.07 -10.75 0.29
C ASP A 65 2.89 -10.78 1.81
N GLY A 66 2.82 -11.97 2.42
CA GLY A 66 2.78 -12.14 3.87
C GLY A 66 4.04 -11.59 4.56
N ALA A 67 5.22 -11.89 4.04
CA ALA A 67 6.49 -11.36 4.52
C ALA A 67 6.55 -9.83 4.40
N ARG A 68 6.08 -9.27 3.29
CA ARG A 68 6.03 -7.83 3.07
C ARG A 68 5.05 -7.15 4.03
N GLN A 69 3.90 -7.75 4.30
CA GLN A 69 2.94 -7.24 5.28
C GLN A 69 3.52 -7.27 6.70
N MET A 70 4.17 -8.37 7.10
CA MET A 70 4.83 -8.47 8.41
C MET A 70 5.92 -7.41 8.60
N LEU A 71 6.74 -7.14 7.57
CA LEU A 71 7.73 -6.06 7.61
C LEU A 71 7.07 -4.68 7.77
N PHE A 72 5.98 -4.42 7.05
CA PHE A 72 5.24 -3.17 7.18
C PHE A 72 4.69 -2.96 8.60
N ASP A 73 4.06 -3.99 9.18
CA ASP A 73 3.51 -3.92 10.54
C ASP A 73 4.61 -3.75 11.60
N LEU A 74 5.76 -4.41 11.41
CA LEU A 74 6.93 -4.22 12.27
C LEU A 74 7.44 -2.78 12.18
N ASP A 75 7.62 -2.22 10.98
CA ASP A 75 8.06 -0.83 10.81
C ASP A 75 7.09 0.17 11.45
N ARG A 76 5.77 0.01 11.24
CA ARG A 76 4.75 0.82 11.93
C ARG A 76 4.90 0.76 13.44
N SER A 77 5.15 -0.43 13.98
CA SER A 77 5.34 -0.63 15.42
C SER A 77 6.63 0.05 15.92
N VAL A 78 7.74 -0.08 15.20
CA VAL A 78 9.00 0.61 15.52
C VAL A 78 8.80 2.12 15.54
N GLN A 79 8.11 2.68 14.54
CA GLN A 79 7.81 4.12 14.49
C GLN A 79 6.93 4.57 15.65
N GLY A 80 5.93 3.79 16.03
CA GLY A 80 5.10 4.07 17.20
C GLY A 80 5.90 4.09 18.50
N VAL A 81 6.78 3.10 18.71
CA VAL A 81 7.65 3.05 19.89
C VAL A 81 8.66 4.21 19.89
N ALA A 82 9.23 4.54 18.73
CA ALA A 82 10.15 5.66 18.58
C ALA A 82 9.50 7.01 18.89
N ALA A 83 8.25 7.21 18.44
CA ALA A 83 7.48 8.41 18.77
C ALA A 83 7.22 8.55 20.28
N ALA A 84 7.07 7.43 20.99
CA ALA A 84 6.79 7.42 22.43
C ALA A 84 8.05 7.54 23.31
N LEU A 85 9.15 6.87 22.94
CA LEU A 85 10.35 6.72 23.77
C LEU A 85 11.58 7.48 23.26
N GLY A 86 11.52 8.00 22.03
CA GLY A 86 12.66 8.60 21.33
C GLY A 86 13.45 7.57 20.50
N HIS A 87 14.09 8.06 19.44
CA HIS A 87 14.81 7.22 18.48
C HIS A 87 16.07 6.55 19.06
N ASP A 88 16.71 7.16 20.07
CA ASP A 88 17.92 6.64 20.70
C ASP A 88 17.63 5.59 21.78
N HIS A 89 16.35 5.30 22.05
CA HIS A 89 15.98 4.30 23.04
C HIS A 89 16.45 2.90 22.61
N GLY A 90 17.06 2.14 23.52
CA GLY A 90 17.70 0.85 23.21
C GLY A 90 16.78 -0.17 22.51
N GLU A 91 15.50 -0.24 22.90
CA GLU A 91 14.52 -1.12 22.25
C GLU A 91 14.15 -0.68 20.83
N VAL A 92 14.18 0.62 20.52
CA VAL A 92 13.93 1.12 19.15
C VAL A 92 15.08 0.69 18.25
N ILE A 93 16.32 0.85 18.71
CA ILE A 93 17.52 0.43 17.99
C ILE A 93 17.48 -1.09 17.74
N ARG A 94 17.14 -1.87 18.79
CA ARG A 94 17.04 -3.32 18.70
C ARG A 94 15.98 -3.78 17.69
N LEU A 95 14.77 -3.24 17.76
CA LEU A 95 13.68 -3.60 16.84
C LEU A 95 13.99 -3.17 15.40
N THR A 96 14.61 -1.99 15.22
CA THR A 96 15.13 -1.55 13.92
C THR A 96 16.15 -2.54 13.36
N GLY A 97 17.03 -3.09 14.20
CA GLY A 97 17.96 -4.16 13.81
C GLY A 97 17.24 -5.43 13.36
N VAL A 98 16.19 -5.85 14.06
CA VAL A 98 15.35 -7.01 13.67
C VAL A 98 14.68 -6.78 12.32
N TYR A 99 14.10 -5.60 12.09
CA TYR A 99 13.51 -5.21 10.81
C TYR A 99 14.51 -5.38 9.65
N HIS A 100 15.72 -4.81 9.77
CA HIS A 100 16.74 -4.92 8.72
C HIS A 100 17.25 -6.35 8.53
N ASN A 101 17.30 -7.17 9.58
CA ASN A 101 17.67 -8.58 9.46
C ASN A 101 16.61 -9.37 8.66
N LEU A 102 15.33 -9.13 8.92
CA LEU A 102 14.23 -9.74 8.18
C LEU A 102 14.20 -9.25 6.72
N LEU A 103 14.38 -7.94 6.51
CA LEU A 103 14.47 -7.35 5.17
C LEU A 103 15.57 -8.03 4.34
N ARG A 104 16.78 -8.17 4.88
CA ARG A 104 17.89 -8.86 4.19
C ARG A 104 17.62 -10.34 3.93
N ARG A 105 16.87 -11.00 4.82
CA ARG A 105 16.55 -12.43 4.70
C ARG A 105 15.49 -12.70 3.64
N TRP A 106 14.52 -11.79 3.50
CA TRP A 106 13.39 -11.95 2.58
C TRP A 106 13.54 -11.16 1.28
N ALA A 107 14.55 -10.31 1.18
CA ALA A 107 14.88 -9.66 -0.08
C ALA A 107 15.29 -10.72 -1.11
N ASP A 108 14.62 -10.71 -2.26
CA ASP A 108 15.07 -11.47 -3.42
C ASP A 108 16.37 -10.82 -3.92
N ALA A 109 17.43 -11.62 -4.00
CA ALA A 109 18.71 -11.23 -4.60
C ALA A 109 18.72 -11.48 -6.11
#